data_AF-A0A956KET7-F1
#
_entry.id   AF-A0A956KET7-F1
#
_cell.length_a   1.000
_cell.length_b   1.000
_cell.length_c   1.000
_cell.angle_alpha   90.00
_cell.angle_beta   90.00
_cell.angle_gamma   90.00
#
_symmetry.space_group_name_H-M   'P 1'
#
loop_
_entity.id
_entity.type
_entity.pdbx_description
1 polymer ?
#
loop_
_entity_poly.entity_id
_entity_poly.type
_entity_poly.pdbx_seq_one_letter_code
_entity_poly.pdbx_strand_id
1 'polypeptide(L)'
;MERPRPALALAVALPLLACAAPEVDTTDDATTAGSSTTSPASSAADPTSESETTGTTAPIEPDLPWEPIRARGITLTNVSANQGVDIDIGKDGVGVPGDERNAYLLQGRITAIRGYWQVEDDWEPRAIEARLELVYEDGETVAQSKVVTIEEDSFVGLLSRSFVFGLMPEEVRPGLRYRMELWETGPGQEDRPEPEPAPAIPLVGTEYVGVEKSDQSLEIVVIPFHYNVPGCDTTPAVDEDQLQGYDDAVFQMNPADRMTLTLHEPVEWTEPLDSFTPLNVYMSSLRAEEGAGDHVFYYGLIDPCAFDLDGFGGLAHAIPTIPPIKEEAFVRVASGLSLSDQLQWTGETFVHELGHLLGRRHVKGGCGASGTDPAYPYPNGEIDGFGFGVRDFKLYDPFYNKSYMTYCHPYWVSSWGWNMVYKVIEELTKWAAEDAPGEPDGRVLVGAYDSHGAAIWYVTRGGVPAARLAYDQRVRFLAGEETLVEQPAAVYPMSHGSGRLVVTPLPPAFEQTTRVVHEALGVVVDAPKRAEIREGTLRRAAP
;
A
#
# COMPACT_ATOMS: atom_id res chain seq x y z
N MET A 1 3.37 -23.32 -63.76
CA MET A 1 2.90 -22.40 -62.71
C MET A 1 2.48 -23.25 -61.54
N GLU A 2 3.39 -23.50 -60.59
CA GLU A 2 3.07 -24.15 -59.32
C GLU A 2 4.28 -24.00 -58.37
N ARG A 3 3.95 -23.54 -57.16
CA ARG A 3 4.68 -23.27 -55.90
C ARG A 3 6.14 -23.73 -55.73
N PRO A 4 7.01 -22.88 -55.16
CA PRO A 4 8.11 -23.35 -54.31
C PRO A 4 7.64 -23.49 -52.84
N ARG A 5 8.06 -24.59 -52.21
CA ARG A 5 7.91 -24.86 -50.77
C ARG A 5 8.84 -23.94 -49.95
N PRO A 6 8.41 -23.33 -48.84
CA PRO A 6 9.34 -22.67 -47.94
C PRO A 6 9.94 -23.63 -46.91
N ALA A 7 11.13 -23.23 -46.49
CA ALA A 7 12.09 -23.89 -45.63
C ALA A 7 11.54 -24.29 -44.25
N LEU A 8 12.09 -25.41 -43.79
CA LEU A 8 12.09 -25.90 -42.42
C LEU A 8 12.86 -24.90 -41.55
N ALA A 9 12.17 -24.17 -40.68
CA ALA A 9 12.78 -23.34 -39.64
C ALA A 9 12.83 -24.13 -38.33
N LEU A 10 14.03 -24.17 -37.79
CA LEU A 10 14.50 -24.89 -36.61
C LEU A 10 13.79 -24.34 -35.35
N ALA A 11 12.95 -25.15 -34.71
CA ALA A 11 12.43 -24.85 -33.38
C ALA A 11 13.55 -25.06 -32.35
N VAL A 12 14.09 -23.96 -31.82
CA VAL A 12 14.93 -23.96 -30.63
C VAL A 12 14.00 -24.05 -29.43
N ALA A 13 13.88 -25.25 -28.86
CA ALA A 13 13.25 -25.46 -27.56
C ALA A 13 14.24 -25.04 -26.47
N LEU A 14 13.92 -23.96 -25.74
CA LEU A 14 14.58 -23.63 -24.47
C LEU A 14 13.83 -24.36 -23.34
N PRO A 15 14.50 -25.19 -22.52
CA PRO A 15 13.91 -25.72 -21.30
C PRO A 15 13.93 -24.66 -20.20
N LEU A 16 12.76 -24.37 -19.62
CA LEU A 16 12.64 -23.68 -18.34
C LEU A 16 13.21 -24.61 -17.26
N LEU A 17 14.35 -24.22 -16.69
CA LEU A 17 14.91 -24.82 -15.49
C LEU A 17 14.02 -24.45 -14.30
N ALA A 18 13.33 -25.44 -13.73
CA ALA A 18 12.78 -25.35 -12.39
C ALA A 18 13.93 -25.53 -11.39
N CYS A 19 14.25 -24.48 -10.63
CA CYS A 19 15.12 -24.57 -9.47
C CYS A 19 14.25 -24.79 -8.22
N ALA A 20 14.30 -26.02 -7.71
CA ALA A 20 13.79 -26.38 -6.40
C ALA A 20 14.63 -25.71 -5.30
N ALA A 21 13.96 -25.14 -4.30
CA ALA A 21 14.60 -24.65 -3.07
C ALA A 21 14.85 -25.82 -2.09
N PRO A 22 15.96 -25.83 -1.34
CA PRO A 22 16.24 -26.90 -0.37
C PRO A 22 15.49 -26.68 0.95
N GLU A 23 14.98 -27.78 1.50
CA GLU A 23 14.41 -27.92 2.85
C GLU A 23 15.45 -27.54 3.91
N VAL A 24 15.03 -26.76 4.92
CA VAL A 24 15.78 -26.55 6.16
C VAL A 24 15.01 -27.19 7.30
N ASP A 25 15.66 -28.21 7.86
CA ASP A 25 15.27 -29.04 8.99
C ASP A 25 15.39 -28.23 10.30
N THR A 26 14.29 -28.05 11.03
CA THR A 26 14.29 -27.46 12.38
C THR A 26 14.19 -28.58 13.42
N THR A 27 15.32 -28.96 14.00
CA THR A 27 15.35 -29.74 15.23
C THR A 27 15.24 -28.83 16.44
N ASP A 28 14.09 -28.91 17.11
CA ASP A 28 13.86 -28.50 18.49
C ASP A 28 14.76 -29.30 19.44
N ASP A 29 15.40 -28.62 20.39
CA ASP A 29 15.82 -29.26 21.64
C ASP A 29 15.62 -28.31 22.82
N ALA A 30 14.50 -28.52 23.50
CA ALA A 30 14.17 -27.88 24.77
C ALA A 30 14.85 -28.64 25.91
N THR A 31 15.71 -27.97 26.68
CA THR A 31 16.16 -28.48 27.98
C THR A 31 15.75 -27.56 29.12
N THR A 32 14.76 -28.05 29.84
CA THR A 32 14.25 -27.62 31.14
C THR A 32 15.29 -27.82 32.23
N ALA A 33 15.51 -26.83 33.09
CA ALA A 33 15.93 -27.05 34.48
C ALA A 33 15.59 -25.81 35.34
N GLY A 34 14.53 -25.93 36.14
CA GLY A 34 14.26 -25.00 37.23
C GLY A 34 15.10 -25.34 38.48
N SER A 35 15.23 -24.37 39.38
CA SER A 35 14.94 -24.56 40.81
C SER A 35 15.16 -23.26 41.58
N SER A 36 14.07 -22.73 42.10
CA SER A 36 14.01 -21.84 43.25
C SER A 36 14.35 -22.61 44.53
N THR A 37 15.14 -22.04 45.46
CA THR A 37 14.64 -21.61 46.79
C THR A 37 15.75 -21.11 47.75
N THR A 38 15.39 -20.03 48.46
CA THR A 38 15.66 -19.68 49.88
C THR A 38 17.07 -19.44 50.41
N SER A 39 17.28 -18.20 50.89
CA SER A 39 18.15 -17.85 52.02
C SER A 39 17.61 -18.38 53.35
N PRO A 40 18.46 -18.48 54.39
CA PRO A 40 18.31 -17.55 55.52
C PRO A 40 19.64 -17.13 56.19
N ALA A 41 19.49 -16.23 57.15
CA ALA A 41 20.49 -15.36 57.77
C ALA A 41 21.35 -15.95 58.93
N SER A 42 22.43 -15.22 59.23
CA SER A 42 22.88 -14.76 60.57
C SER A 42 24.15 -15.35 61.22
N SER A 43 25.01 -14.39 61.60
CA SER A 43 25.83 -14.25 62.83
C SER A 43 27.13 -15.06 63.07
N ALA A 44 28.24 -14.30 62.98
CA ALA A 44 29.28 -14.01 63.99
C ALA A 44 30.08 -15.16 64.68
N ALA A 45 31.41 -15.14 64.51
CA ALA A 45 32.42 -14.88 65.56
C ALA A 45 33.87 -15.03 65.04
N ASP A 46 34.73 -14.07 65.40
CA ASP A 46 36.21 -14.01 65.29
C ASP A 46 36.87 -14.99 66.32
N PRO A 47 38.21 -15.30 66.31
CA PRO A 47 39.30 -14.32 66.19
C PRO A 47 40.67 -14.74 65.58
N THR A 48 41.48 -13.69 65.34
CA THR A 48 42.97 -13.58 65.47
C THR A 48 43.92 -14.26 64.46
N SER A 49 44.64 -13.45 63.68
CA SER A 49 46.10 -13.33 63.82
C SER A 49 46.66 -12.08 63.11
N GLU A 50 47.57 -11.40 63.79
CA GLU A 50 48.29 -10.20 63.37
C GLU A 50 49.35 -10.51 62.31
N SER A 51 49.57 -9.60 61.37
CA SER A 51 50.91 -9.15 60.98
C SER A 51 50.85 -7.85 60.20
N GLU A 52 51.50 -6.84 60.78
CA GLU A 52 51.77 -5.54 60.19
C GLU A 52 52.63 -5.66 58.93
N THR A 53 52.33 -4.86 57.92
CA THR A 53 53.38 -4.20 57.14
C THR A 53 52.85 -2.91 56.53
N THR A 54 53.53 -1.84 56.87
CA THR A 54 53.30 -0.46 56.46
C THR A 54 53.61 -0.26 54.99
N GLY A 55 52.62 0.16 54.23
CA GLY A 55 52.76 0.74 52.90
C GLY A 55 51.67 1.78 52.73
N THR A 56 52.04 3.03 52.54
CA THR A 56 51.14 4.17 52.36
C THR A 56 50.16 3.91 51.21
N THR A 57 48.96 3.45 51.51
CA THR A 57 47.82 3.54 50.61
C THR A 57 47.38 5.01 50.63
N ALA A 58 47.52 5.69 49.49
CA ALA A 58 46.67 6.83 49.20
C ALA A 58 45.21 6.40 49.46
N PRO A 59 44.31 7.30 49.88
CA PRO A 59 42.90 6.95 49.99
C PRO A 59 42.49 6.31 48.66
N ILE A 60 42.04 5.06 48.71
CA ILE A 60 41.26 4.49 47.62
C ILE A 60 40.07 5.44 47.54
N GLU A 61 40.06 6.32 46.53
CA GLU A 61 38.86 7.04 46.19
C GLU A 61 37.77 5.97 46.04
N PRO A 62 36.62 6.12 46.73
CA PRO A 62 35.54 5.17 46.55
C PRO A 62 35.27 5.08 45.04
N ASP A 63 35.15 3.87 44.49
CA ASP A 63 34.72 3.63 43.11
C ASP A 63 33.50 4.51 42.84
N LEU A 64 33.74 5.69 42.26
CA LEU A 64 32.66 6.59 41.92
C LEU A 64 31.86 5.87 40.85
N PRO A 65 30.52 5.81 40.97
CA PRO A 65 29.71 5.20 39.93
C PRO A 65 30.03 5.91 38.62
N TRP A 66 30.38 5.13 37.60
CA TRP A 66 30.69 5.65 36.29
C TRP A 66 29.51 6.48 35.75
N GLU A 67 29.81 7.66 35.22
CA GLU A 67 28.83 8.56 34.62
C GLU A 67 28.80 8.35 33.09
N PRO A 68 27.62 8.12 32.48
CA PRO A 68 27.52 7.97 31.04
C PRO A 68 28.03 9.20 30.28
N ILE A 69 28.91 8.98 29.31
CA ILE A 69 29.42 10.01 28.39
C ILE A 69 28.83 9.86 26.99
N ARG A 70 28.87 10.92 26.19
CA ARG A 70 28.50 10.86 24.76
C ARG A 70 29.40 9.87 24.02
N ALA A 71 28.80 9.10 23.10
CA ALA A 71 29.53 8.14 22.30
C ALA A 71 30.67 8.83 21.52
N ARG A 72 31.85 8.20 21.52
CA ARG A 72 33.08 8.75 20.92
C ARG A 72 33.40 8.06 19.59
N GLY A 73 33.93 8.78 18.61
CA GLY A 73 34.33 8.19 17.32
C GLY A 73 33.17 7.62 16.48
N ILE A 74 31.95 8.10 16.72
CA ILE A 74 30.74 7.73 16.00
C ILE A 74 29.88 8.98 15.80
N THR A 75 29.29 9.11 14.62
CA THR A 75 28.38 10.19 14.25
C THR A 75 27.00 9.61 13.95
N LEU A 76 25.95 10.23 14.47
CA LEU A 76 24.58 9.97 14.03
C LEU A 76 24.34 10.76 12.75
N THR A 77 24.16 10.07 11.62
CA THR A 77 24.13 10.67 10.28
C THR A 77 22.72 11.05 9.83
N ASN A 78 21.74 10.21 10.19
CA ASN A 78 20.36 10.38 9.77
C ASN A 78 19.39 9.75 10.79
N VAL A 79 18.20 10.32 10.89
CA VAL A 79 17.04 9.75 11.57
C VAL A 79 15.87 9.72 10.59
N SER A 80 15.26 8.56 10.37
CA SER A 80 14.10 8.39 9.52
C SER A 80 12.86 7.92 10.29
N ALA A 81 11.69 8.21 9.75
CA ALA A 81 10.41 7.64 10.15
C ALA A 81 9.82 6.86 8.98
N ASN A 82 9.39 5.62 9.22
CA ASN A 82 8.88 4.74 8.17
C ASN A 82 7.55 4.07 8.57
N GLN A 83 6.53 4.27 7.74
CA GLN A 83 5.16 3.71 7.90
C GLN A 83 4.70 2.92 6.66
N GLY A 84 5.63 2.66 5.74
CA GLY A 84 5.36 2.18 4.39
C GLY A 84 6.44 2.69 3.44
N VAL A 85 6.78 3.98 3.54
CA VAL A 85 7.90 4.62 2.82
C VAL A 85 8.84 5.29 3.82
N ASP A 86 10.15 5.23 3.57
CA ASP A 86 11.16 5.87 4.42
C ASP A 86 11.17 7.38 4.20
N ILE A 87 11.10 8.14 5.31
CA ILE A 87 11.10 9.59 5.31
C ILE A 87 12.19 10.08 6.25
N ASP A 88 13.19 10.77 5.73
CA ASP A 88 14.21 11.42 6.55
C ASP A 88 13.54 12.54 7.36
N ILE A 89 13.60 12.44 8.69
CA ILE A 89 13.10 13.46 9.62
C ILE A 89 14.23 14.28 10.24
N GLY A 90 15.49 13.84 10.11
CA GLY A 90 16.67 14.62 10.45
C GLY A 90 17.93 14.07 9.83
N LYS A 91 18.79 14.95 9.35
CA LYS A 91 19.98 14.64 8.57
C LYS A 91 21.06 15.66 8.86
N ASP A 92 22.31 15.21 8.90
CA ASP A 92 23.48 16.09 9.09
C ASP A 92 23.37 17.00 10.33
N GLY A 93 22.82 16.46 11.42
CA GLY A 93 22.68 17.17 12.71
C GLY A 93 21.46 18.10 12.83
N VAL A 94 20.63 18.25 11.78
CA VAL A 94 19.44 19.10 11.80
C VAL A 94 18.19 18.30 11.48
N GLY A 95 17.00 18.79 11.86
CA GLY A 95 15.76 18.18 11.38
C GLY A 95 15.48 18.55 9.93
N VAL A 96 14.83 17.64 9.19
CA VAL A 96 14.43 17.87 7.80
C VAL A 96 13.10 18.63 7.79
N PRO A 97 13.02 19.83 7.18
CA PRO A 97 11.79 20.58 7.03
C PRO A 97 10.70 19.80 6.30
N GLY A 98 9.43 20.06 6.64
CA GLY A 98 8.30 19.31 6.07
C GLY A 98 8.20 19.37 4.54
N ASP A 99 8.53 20.52 3.94
CA ASP A 99 8.51 20.74 2.49
C ASP A 99 9.70 20.09 1.74
N GLU A 100 10.72 19.63 2.47
CA GLU A 100 11.85 18.87 1.92
C GLU A 100 11.65 17.35 2.01
N ARG A 101 10.57 16.88 2.65
CA ARG A 101 10.29 15.45 2.82
C ARG A 101 9.66 14.86 1.57
N ASN A 102 10.03 13.62 1.28
CA ASN A 102 9.54 12.88 0.12
C ASN A 102 8.09 12.38 0.28
N ALA A 103 7.57 12.23 1.51
CA ALA A 103 6.21 11.74 1.74
C ALA A 103 5.55 12.24 3.02
N TYR A 104 4.23 12.05 3.09
CA TYR A 104 3.39 12.33 4.27
C TYR A 104 3.48 11.21 5.32
N LEU A 105 3.61 11.59 6.60
CA LEU A 105 3.48 10.70 7.75
C LEU A 105 2.07 10.78 8.33
N LEU A 106 1.45 9.64 8.57
CA LEU A 106 0.10 9.54 9.09
C LEU A 106 0.11 9.53 10.62
N GLN A 107 -0.93 10.12 11.22
CA GLN A 107 -1.26 9.86 12.61
C GLN A 107 -1.80 8.44 12.78
N GLY A 108 -1.78 7.90 14.01
CA GLY A 108 -2.52 6.67 14.30
C GLY A 108 -1.99 5.42 13.58
N ARG A 109 -0.73 5.42 13.14
CA ARG A 109 -0.14 4.32 12.37
C ARG A 109 1.21 3.90 12.94
N ILE A 110 1.42 2.59 13.07
CA ILE A 110 2.71 2.03 13.52
C ILE A 110 3.84 2.66 12.71
N THR A 111 4.86 3.13 13.42
CA THR A 111 6.00 3.83 12.82
C THR A 111 7.31 3.25 13.33
N ALA A 112 8.22 2.94 12.42
CA ALA A 112 9.61 2.68 12.78
C ALA A 112 10.40 3.98 12.71
N ILE A 113 10.88 4.48 13.86
CA ILE A 113 11.90 5.52 13.92
C ILE A 113 13.27 4.85 13.89
N ARG A 114 14.08 5.20 12.89
CA ARG A 114 15.40 4.58 12.67
C ARG A 114 16.52 5.59 12.80
N GLY A 115 17.55 5.24 13.56
CA GLY A 115 18.79 6.01 13.69
C GLY A 115 19.95 5.35 12.96
N TYR A 116 20.65 6.12 12.13
CA TYR A 116 21.78 5.67 11.33
C TYR A 116 23.07 6.36 11.76
N TRP A 117 24.17 5.65 11.68
CA TRP A 117 25.48 6.10 12.13
C TRP A 117 26.59 5.82 11.12
N GLN A 118 27.69 6.54 11.30
CA GLN A 118 28.99 6.27 10.70
C GLN A 118 30.05 6.26 11.80
N VAL A 119 31.00 5.33 11.72
CA VAL A 119 32.11 5.21 12.68
C VAL A 119 33.43 5.68 12.06
N GLU A 120 34.38 6.09 12.91
CA GLU A 120 35.73 6.47 12.48
C GLU A 120 36.58 5.26 12.06
N ASP A 121 37.66 5.49 11.31
CA ASP A 121 38.55 4.43 10.80
C ASP A 121 39.21 3.58 11.91
N ASP A 122 39.36 4.15 13.12
CA ASP A 122 39.94 3.48 14.29
C ASP A 122 38.88 2.93 15.26
N TRP A 123 37.66 2.72 14.74
CA TRP A 123 36.54 2.23 15.53
C TRP A 123 36.84 0.87 16.17
N GLU A 124 36.62 0.80 17.47
CA GLU A 124 36.66 -0.44 18.23
C GLU A 124 35.23 -0.92 18.47
N PRO A 125 34.87 -2.14 18.00
CA PRO A 125 33.54 -2.69 18.18
C PRO A 125 33.08 -2.71 19.64
N ARG A 126 31.94 -2.08 19.92
CA ARG A 126 31.38 -2.01 21.27
C ARG A 126 29.90 -1.66 21.28
N ALA A 127 29.28 -1.80 22.44
CA ALA A 127 27.89 -1.44 22.67
C ALA A 127 27.72 0.07 22.79
N ILE A 128 26.75 0.62 22.06
CA ILE A 128 26.32 2.01 22.12
C ILE A 128 24.83 2.05 22.44
N GLU A 129 24.45 2.95 23.34
CA GLU A 129 23.05 3.23 23.65
C GLU A 129 22.57 4.41 22.81
N ALA A 130 21.56 4.17 21.96
CA ALA A 130 20.75 5.25 21.42
C ALA A 130 19.63 5.57 22.40
N ARG A 131 19.45 6.86 22.69
CA ARG A 131 18.34 7.39 23.48
C ARG A 131 17.46 8.23 22.57
N LEU A 132 16.19 7.89 22.47
CA LEU A 132 15.17 8.62 21.72
C LEU A 132 14.25 9.32 22.71
N GLU A 133 14.29 10.65 22.71
CA GLU A 133 13.36 11.52 23.40
C GLU A 133 12.21 11.86 22.43
N LEU A 134 10.98 11.67 22.87
CA LEU A 134 9.75 12.04 22.18
C LEU A 134 9.02 13.07 23.02
N VAL A 135 8.67 14.22 22.42
CA VAL A 135 7.97 15.31 23.09
C VAL A 135 6.66 15.56 22.37
N TYR A 136 5.56 15.47 23.10
CA TYR A 136 4.21 15.64 22.60
C TYR A 136 3.70 17.07 22.79
N GLU A 137 2.67 17.45 22.04
CA GLU A 137 2.11 18.82 22.06
C GLU A 137 1.53 19.21 23.44
N ASP A 138 1.05 18.23 24.20
CA ASP A 138 0.55 18.41 25.57
C ASP A 138 1.66 18.57 26.64
N GLY A 139 2.94 18.49 26.22
CA GLY A 139 4.11 18.58 27.08
C GLY A 139 4.54 17.25 27.69
N GLU A 140 3.84 16.15 27.41
CA GLU A 140 4.32 14.80 27.76
C GLU A 140 5.66 14.52 27.07
N THR A 141 6.58 13.90 27.80
CA THR A 141 7.87 13.46 27.26
C THR A 141 8.08 11.99 27.56
N VAL A 142 8.38 11.22 26.52
CA VAL A 142 8.68 9.79 26.61
C VAL A 142 10.11 9.57 26.15
N ALA A 143 10.91 8.86 26.95
CA ALA A 143 12.26 8.47 26.59
C ALA A 143 12.29 6.95 26.34
N GLN A 144 12.78 6.55 25.17
CA GLN A 144 13.10 5.17 24.85
C GLN A 144 14.61 5.02 24.71
N SER A 145 15.16 3.83 25.01
CA SER A 145 16.56 3.55 24.71
C SER A 145 16.77 2.15 24.11
N LYS A 146 17.83 2.03 23.32
CA LYS A 146 18.20 0.81 22.61
C LYS A 146 19.71 0.67 22.62
N VAL A 147 20.20 -0.46 23.10
CA VAL A 147 21.62 -0.79 23.07
C VAL A 147 21.89 -1.70 21.87
N VAL A 148 22.87 -1.32 21.05
CA VAL A 148 23.30 -2.10 19.88
C VAL A 148 24.82 -2.24 19.93
N THR A 149 25.34 -3.42 19.62
CA THR A 149 26.78 -3.60 19.38
C THR A 149 27.10 -3.10 17.98
N ILE A 150 27.94 -2.07 17.89
CA ILE A 150 28.33 -1.44 16.64
C ILE A 150 29.71 -1.96 16.26
N GLU A 151 29.77 -2.64 15.12
CA GLU A 151 31.01 -3.20 14.57
C GLU A 151 31.54 -2.38 13.38
N GLU A 152 30.63 -1.74 12.64
CA GLU A 152 30.87 -0.99 11.42
C GLU A 152 29.75 0.02 11.19
N ASP A 153 29.78 0.75 10.07
CA ASP A 153 28.76 1.73 9.69
C ASP A 153 27.33 1.17 9.70
N SER A 154 26.34 2.03 9.87
CA SER A 154 24.95 1.62 9.69
C SER A 154 24.66 1.23 8.23
N PHE A 155 23.62 0.41 8.02
CA PHE A 155 23.16 0.05 6.69
C PHE A 155 21.64 0.06 6.63
N VAL A 156 21.10 0.93 5.77
CA VAL A 156 19.65 1.15 5.64
C VAL A 156 18.86 -0.13 5.33
N GLY A 157 19.46 -1.07 4.59
CA GLY A 157 18.81 -2.32 4.20
C GLY A 157 18.75 -3.40 5.28
N LEU A 158 19.29 -3.15 6.49
CA LEU A 158 19.23 -4.11 7.60
C LEU A 158 18.75 -3.42 8.88
N LEU A 159 17.66 -3.94 9.46
CA LEU A 159 17.13 -3.45 10.74
C LEU A 159 18.17 -3.56 11.87
N SER A 160 18.98 -4.62 11.87
CA SER A 160 20.04 -4.84 12.86
C SER A 160 21.23 -3.88 12.73
N ARG A 161 21.40 -3.22 11.57
CA ARG A 161 22.42 -2.18 11.34
C ARG A 161 21.82 -0.78 11.36
N SER A 162 20.83 -0.59 12.24
CA SER A 162 20.24 0.70 12.59
C SER A 162 19.67 0.61 14.01
N PHE A 163 19.53 1.73 14.70
CA PHE A 163 18.71 1.76 15.91
C PHE A 163 17.25 1.77 15.46
N VAL A 164 16.42 0.85 15.97
CA VAL A 164 15.00 0.77 15.60
C VAL A 164 14.13 0.92 16.85
N PHE A 165 13.37 2.00 16.87
CA PHE A 165 12.33 2.32 17.86
C PHE A 165 10.97 2.20 17.19
N GLY A 166 10.10 1.33 17.73
CA GLY A 166 8.73 1.20 17.26
C GLY A 166 7.83 2.14 18.04
N LEU A 167 7.01 2.91 17.33
CA LEU A 167 5.92 3.69 17.90
C LEU A 167 4.60 3.00 17.56
N MET A 168 3.77 2.79 18.57
CA MET A 168 2.42 2.29 18.43
C MET A 168 1.48 3.39 17.89
N PRO A 169 0.33 3.04 17.28
CA PRO A 169 -0.61 4.00 16.69
C PRO A 169 -0.92 5.22 17.57
N GLU A 170 -1.21 5.00 18.86
CA GLU A 170 -1.54 6.01 19.85
C GLU A 170 -0.39 6.97 20.19
N GLU A 171 0.86 6.55 19.95
CA GLU A 171 2.06 7.36 20.14
C GLU A 171 2.33 8.26 18.92
N VAL A 172 1.71 8.00 17.77
CA VAL A 172 1.97 8.75 16.54
C VAL A 172 0.91 9.82 16.37
N ARG A 173 1.15 10.98 16.99
CA ARG A 173 0.21 12.11 17.08
C ARG A 173 0.76 13.36 16.37
N PRO A 174 -0.12 14.20 15.77
CA PRO A 174 0.29 15.51 15.26
C PRO A 174 1.04 16.33 16.31
N GLY A 175 2.05 17.08 15.88
CA GLY A 175 2.89 17.89 16.77
C GLY A 175 4.00 17.12 17.49
N LEU A 176 4.10 15.79 17.34
CA LEU A 176 5.19 14.97 17.88
C LEU A 176 6.56 15.52 17.46
N ARG A 177 7.43 15.72 18.45
CA ARG A 177 8.83 16.10 18.27
C ARG A 177 9.75 14.99 18.77
N TYR A 178 10.96 14.94 18.25
CA TYR A 178 11.97 13.97 18.64
C TYR A 178 13.33 14.59 18.87
N ARG A 179 14.17 13.87 19.61
CA ARG A 179 15.63 14.01 19.62
C ARG A 179 16.25 12.64 19.84
N MET A 180 17.24 12.28 19.05
CA MET A 180 18.00 11.04 19.22
C MET A 180 19.44 11.37 19.57
N GLU A 181 20.02 10.62 20.50
CA GLU A 181 21.39 10.81 20.96
C GLU A 181 22.12 9.49 21.21
N LEU A 182 23.42 9.45 20.97
CA LEU A 182 24.26 8.26 21.21
C LEU A 182 25.15 8.42 22.45
N TRP A 183 25.21 7.36 23.26
CA TRP A 183 25.93 7.31 24.52
C TRP A 183 26.77 6.04 24.64
N GLU A 184 27.92 6.15 25.30
CA GLU A 184 28.67 4.97 25.71
C GLU A 184 27.86 4.17 26.75
N THR A 185 28.04 2.85 26.79
CA THR A 185 27.38 1.96 27.78
C THR A 185 28.26 1.61 28.97
N GLY A 186 29.53 2.02 28.96
CA GLY A 186 30.49 1.75 30.03
C GLY A 186 31.77 2.57 29.89
N PRO A 187 32.70 2.45 30.86
CA PRO A 187 33.97 3.18 30.85
C PRO A 187 34.91 2.68 29.74
N GLY A 188 35.95 3.47 29.46
CA GLY A 188 37.06 3.12 28.57
C GLY A 188 37.20 4.02 27.34
N GLN A 189 36.33 5.02 27.18
CA GLN A 189 36.35 5.96 26.05
C GLN A 189 36.56 7.41 26.50
N GLU A 190 36.77 7.66 27.79
CA GLU A 190 36.96 9.00 28.38
C GLU A 190 38.22 9.70 27.84
N ASP A 191 39.24 8.93 27.45
CA ASP A 191 40.49 9.46 26.88
C ASP A 191 40.35 9.89 25.42
N ARG A 192 39.29 9.47 24.71
CA ARG A 192 39.01 9.94 23.36
C ARG A 192 38.44 11.37 23.39
N PRO A 193 38.74 12.21 22.37
CA PRO A 193 38.21 13.56 22.28
C PRO A 193 36.68 13.61 22.42
N GLU A 194 36.16 14.65 23.06
CA GLU A 194 34.73 14.91 23.06
C GLU A 194 34.24 15.18 21.62
N PRO A 195 33.13 14.56 21.18
CA PRO A 195 32.66 14.71 19.81
C PRO A 195 32.15 16.13 19.60
N GLU A 196 32.70 16.78 18.57
CA GLU A 196 32.27 18.09 18.09
C GLU A 196 31.91 17.97 16.60
N PRO A 197 30.61 17.92 16.24
CA PRO A 197 29.44 18.05 17.11
C PRO A 197 29.10 16.76 17.89
N ALA A 198 28.23 16.86 18.89
CA ALA A 198 27.73 15.69 19.62
C ALA A 198 26.97 14.73 18.69
N PRO A 199 26.98 13.40 18.95
CA PRO A 199 26.28 12.42 18.13
C PRO A 199 24.77 12.44 18.43
N ALA A 200 24.10 13.48 17.94
CA ALA A 200 22.69 13.76 18.17
C ALA A 200 22.00 14.38 16.95
N ILE A 201 20.72 14.06 16.77
CA ILE A 201 19.85 14.70 15.77
C ILE A 201 18.50 15.01 16.42
N PRO A 202 18.04 16.28 16.40
CA PRO A 202 18.84 17.45 16.04
C PRO A 202 19.96 17.70 17.09
N LEU A 203 20.98 18.47 16.70
CA LEU A 203 22.09 18.84 17.59
C LEU A 203 21.65 19.69 18.79
N VAL A 204 20.58 20.47 18.63
CA VAL A 204 20.05 21.37 19.66
C VAL A 204 18.54 21.19 19.75
N GLY A 205 18.03 21.04 20.98
CA GLY A 205 16.60 20.93 21.24
C GLY A 205 15.98 19.66 20.66
N THR A 206 14.73 19.76 20.24
CA THR A 206 13.98 18.70 19.55
C THR A 206 13.52 19.22 18.19
N GLU A 207 13.13 18.34 17.27
CA GLU A 207 12.52 18.74 15.99
C GLU A 207 11.29 17.91 15.65
N TYR A 208 10.41 18.41 14.76
CA TYR A 208 9.17 17.73 14.43
C TYR A 208 9.41 16.40 13.70
N VAL A 209 8.74 15.35 14.18
CA VAL A 209 8.56 14.11 13.38
C VAL A 209 7.67 14.40 12.18
N GLY A 210 6.79 15.41 12.24
CA GLY A 210 5.95 15.90 11.14
C GLY A 210 4.82 14.95 10.76
N VAL A 211 4.12 14.46 11.78
CA VAL A 211 2.88 13.70 11.64
C VAL A 211 1.76 14.61 11.16
N GLU A 212 1.13 14.25 10.04
CA GLU A 212 0.03 15.01 9.45
C GLU A 212 -1.23 14.95 10.30
N LYS A 213 -1.94 16.08 10.38
CA LYS A 213 -3.23 16.19 11.06
C LYS A 213 -4.36 15.91 10.07
N SER A 214 -4.39 14.68 9.56
CA SER A 214 -5.41 14.20 8.63
C SER A 214 -5.80 12.78 8.99
N ASP A 215 -7.08 12.51 8.99
CA ASP A 215 -7.62 11.17 9.02
C ASP A 215 -7.53 10.50 7.64
N GLN A 216 -7.21 9.20 7.62
CA GLN A 216 -7.00 8.42 6.40
C GLN A 216 -7.69 7.05 6.50
N SER A 217 -8.92 6.97 5.99
CA SER A 217 -9.81 5.81 6.06
C SER A 217 -10.01 5.15 4.72
N LEU A 218 -9.88 3.81 4.68
CA LEU A 218 -10.32 3.00 3.56
C LEU A 218 -11.47 2.08 3.98
N GLU A 219 -12.57 2.10 3.23
CA GLU A 219 -13.72 1.20 3.42
C GLU A 219 -13.96 0.40 2.15
N ILE A 220 -13.87 -0.92 2.26
CA ILE A 220 -13.93 -1.81 1.11
C ILE A 220 -14.87 -2.98 1.42
N VAL A 221 -15.81 -3.23 0.52
CA VAL A 221 -16.69 -4.40 0.53
C VAL A 221 -16.08 -5.48 -0.36
N VAL A 222 -15.75 -6.63 0.20
CA VAL A 222 -15.21 -7.80 -0.51
C VAL A 222 -16.36 -8.71 -0.91
N ILE A 223 -16.48 -9.04 -2.20
CA ILE A 223 -17.60 -9.81 -2.76
C ILE A 223 -17.05 -11.09 -3.40
N PRO A 224 -17.27 -12.26 -2.78
CA PRO A 224 -17.01 -13.54 -3.45
C PRO A 224 -18.07 -13.79 -4.53
N PHE A 225 -17.63 -14.20 -5.72
CA PHE A 225 -18.53 -14.72 -6.76
C PHE A 225 -18.52 -16.24 -6.73
N HIS A 226 -19.69 -16.85 -6.54
CA HIS A 226 -19.90 -18.26 -6.78
C HIS A 226 -20.06 -18.49 -8.28
N TYR A 227 -18.99 -18.95 -8.93
CA TYR A 227 -18.93 -19.18 -10.36
C TYR A 227 -19.40 -20.60 -10.68
N ASN A 228 -20.58 -20.70 -11.29
CA ASN A 228 -21.27 -21.96 -11.55
C ASN A 228 -21.67 -22.07 -13.03
N VAL A 229 -20.77 -22.61 -13.83
CA VAL A 229 -20.94 -22.84 -15.27
C VAL A 229 -20.60 -24.30 -15.60
N PRO A 230 -21.02 -24.85 -16.76
CA PRO A 230 -20.66 -26.22 -17.12
C PRO A 230 -19.14 -26.44 -17.12
N GLY A 231 -18.65 -27.24 -16.17
CA GLY A 231 -17.24 -27.57 -16.02
C GLY A 231 -16.46 -26.75 -14.98
N CYS A 232 -17.09 -25.77 -14.32
CA CYS A 232 -16.50 -25.02 -13.21
C CYS A 232 -17.58 -24.63 -12.20
N ASP A 233 -17.41 -25.05 -10.95
CA ASP A 233 -18.31 -24.80 -9.82
C ASP A 233 -17.43 -24.49 -8.61
N THR A 234 -17.24 -23.19 -8.37
CA THR A 234 -16.24 -22.66 -7.44
C THR A 234 -16.76 -21.42 -6.74
N THR A 235 -16.48 -21.32 -5.46
CA THR A 235 -16.65 -20.08 -4.69
C THR A 235 -15.33 -19.82 -4.00
N PRO A 236 -14.71 -18.63 -4.20
CA PRO A 236 -13.55 -18.25 -3.40
C PRO A 236 -13.84 -18.44 -1.92
N ALA A 237 -13.06 -19.29 -1.27
CA ALA A 237 -13.00 -19.25 0.18
C ALA A 237 -12.45 -17.87 0.55
N VAL A 238 -13.08 -17.23 1.52
CA VAL A 238 -12.61 -15.98 2.13
C VAL A 238 -12.76 -16.15 3.63
N ASP A 239 -11.86 -16.94 4.19
CA ASP A 239 -11.75 -17.14 5.64
C ASP A 239 -11.02 -15.97 6.33
N GLU A 240 -10.87 -16.06 7.65
CA GLU A 240 -10.22 -15.02 8.46
C GLU A 240 -8.77 -14.79 8.03
N ASP A 241 -8.02 -15.85 7.67
CA ASP A 241 -6.62 -15.74 7.25
C ASP A 241 -6.50 -15.04 5.89
N GLN A 242 -7.41 -15.35 4.96
CA GLN A 242 -7.45 -14.69 3.66
C GLN A 242 -7.84 -13.21 3.79
N LEU A 243 -8.86 -12.90 4.59
CA LEU A 243 -9.23 -11.51 4.87
C LEU A 243 -8.09 -10.75 5.54
N GLN A 244 -7.38 -11.37 6.49
CA GLN A 244 -6.23 -10.75 7.13
C GLN A 244 -5.08 -10.54 6.14
N GLY A 245 -4.83 -11.49 5.22
CA GLY A 245 -3.83 -11.31 4.18
C GLY A 245 -4.15 -10.16 3.21
N TYR A 246 -5.44 -9.98 2.87
CA TYR A 246 -5.89 -8.83 2.09
C TYR A 246 -5.78 -7.53 2.89
N ASP A 247 -6.15 -7.56 4.18
CA ASP A 247 -6.01 -6.43 5.10
C ASP A 247 -4.54 -5.98 5.17
N ASP A 248 -3.64 -6.92 5.41
CA ASP A 248 -2.22 -6.63 5.56
C ASP A 248 -1.65 -6.05 4.27
N ALA A 249 -1.91 -6.68 3.11
CA ALA A 249 -1.43 -6.23 1.82
C ALA A 249 -1.91 -4.80 1.49
N VAL A 250 -3.22 -4.55 1.59
CA VAL A 250 -3.80 -3.24 1.26
C VAL A 250 -3.35 -2.18 2.26
N PHE A 251 -3.42 -2.48 3.56
CA PHE A 251 -3.11 -1.52 4.62
C PHE A 251 -1.65 -1.08 4.58
N GLN A 252 -0.70 -2.01 4.38
CA GLN A 252 0.73 -1.68 4.48
C GLN A 252 1.26 -0.89 3.27
N MET A 253 0.66 -1.06 2.09
CA MET A 253 1.09 -0.38 0.85
C MET A 253 0.30 0.90 0.53
N ASN A 254 -0.71 1.25 1.33
CA ASN A 254 -1.46 2.49 1.18
C ASN A 254 -1.35 3.40 2.42
N PRO A 255 -1.41 4.73 2.22
CA PRO A 255 -1.45 5.69 3.32
C PRO A 255 -2.84 5.71 3.97
N ALA A 256 -3.12 4.72 4.81
CA ALA A 256 -4.34 4.65 5.63
C ALA A 256 -3.98 4.52 7.12
N ASP A 257 -4.65 5.23 8.03
CA ASP A 257 -4.54 5.00 9.47
C ASP A 257 -5.54 3.95 9.95
N ARG A 258 -6.63 3.77 9.19
CA ARG A 258 -7.68 2.79 9.45
C ARG A 258 -8.19 2.19 8.16
N MET A 259 -8.56 0.92 8.23
CA MET A 259 -9.18 0.24 7.13
C MET A 259 -10.29 -0.69 7.65
N THR A 260 -11.37 -0.79 6.88
CA THR A 260 -12.45 -1.74 7.13
C THR A 260 -12.66 -2.57 5.87
N LEU A 261 -12.50 -3.89 6.03
CA LEU A 261 -12.93 -4.88 5.04
C LEU A 261 -14.22 -5.53 5.52
N THR A 262 -15.28 -5.39 4.73
CA THR A 262 -16.57 -6.03 5.00
C THR A 262 -16.78 -7.14 3.97
N LEU A 263 -16.94 -8.38 4.43
CA LEU A 263 -17.29 -9.49 3.56
C LEU A 263 -18.79 -9.46 3.23
N HIS A 264 -19.11 -9.43 1.94
CA HIS A 264 -20.47 -9.57 1.42
C HIS A 264 -20.82 -11.06 1.21
N GLU A 265 -22.11 -11.40 1.23
CA GLU A 265 -22.59 -12.75 0.89
C GLU A 265 -22.17 -13.14 -0.54
N PRO A 266 -21.84 -14.42 -0.82
CA PRO A 266 -21.49 -14.82 -2.17
C PRO A 266 -22.55 -14.46 -3.21
N VAL A 267 -22.13 -13.92 -4.34
CA VAL A 267 -22.99 -13.60 -5.48
C VAL A 267 -22.94 -14.76 -6.47
N GLU A 268 -24.10 -15.32 -6.79
CA GLU A 268 -24.25 -16.36 -7.82
C GLU A 268 -23.93 -15.81 -9.21
N TRP A 269 -23.04 -16.50 -9.93
CA TRP A 269 -22.67 -16.17 -11.30
C TRP A 269 -22.72 -17.42 -12.20
N THR A 270 -23.72 -17.47 -13.08
CA THR A 270 -24.02 -18.66 -13.91
C THR A 270 -23.72 -18.48 -15.40
N GLU A 271 -23.08 -17.37 -15.76
CA GLU A 271 -22.73 -17.05 -17.15
C GLU A 271 -21.22 -17.19 -17.38
N PRO A 272 -20.76 -17.81 -18.49
CA PRO A 272 -19.34 -17.87 -18.81
C PRO A 272 -18.70 -16.47 -18.92
N LEU A 273 -17.52 -16.33 -18.32
CA LEU A 273 -16.72 -15.10 -18.34
C LEU A 273 -15.52 -15.24 -19.25
N ASP A 274 -15.35 -14.27 -20.15
CA ASP A 274 -14.16 -14.11 -20.98
C ASP A 274 -13.34 -12.88 -20.55
N SER A 275 -13.86 -12.05 -19.64
CA SER A 275 -13.24 -10.86 -19.06
C SER A 275 -13.86 -10.51 -17.70
N PHE A 276 -13.23 -9.61 -16.94
CA PHE A 276 -13.76 -9.08 -15.68
C PHE A 276 -14.85 -8.00 -15.84
N THR A 277 -15.03 -7.46 -17.04
CA THR A 277 -15.97 -6.35 -17.28
C THR A 277 -17.42 -6.66 -16.82
N PRO A 278 -17.99 -7.85 -17.05
CA PRO A 278 -19.33 -8.18 -16.56
C PRO A 278 -19.45 -8.08 -15.03
N LEU A 279 -18.43 -8.55 -14.29
CA LEU A 279 -18.41 -8.50 -12.82
C LEU A 279 -18.37 -7.05 -12.32
N ASN A 280 -17.52 -6.21 -12.94
CA ASN A 280 -17.42 -4.80 -12.57
C ASN A 280 -18.70 -4.02 -12.88
N VAL A 281 -19.37 -4.30 -14.00
CA VAL A 281 -20.69 -3.71 -14.32
C VAL A 281 -21.74 -4.13 -13.29
N TYR A 282 -21.76 -5.40 -12.91
CA TYR A 282 -22.64 -5.92 -11.87
C TYR A 282 -22.40 -5.20 -10.53
N MET A 283 -21.14 -5.13 -10.07
CA MET A 283 -20.79 -4.48 -8.80
C MET A 283 -21.07 -2.98 -8.81
N SER A 284 -20.89 -2.29 -9.94
CA SER A 284 -21.25 -0.87 -10.07
C SER A 284 -22.76 -0.64 -9.85
N SER A 285 -23.58 -1.60 -10.30
CA SER A 285 -25.03 -1.58 -10.08
C SER A 285 -25.39 -1.96 -8.64
N LEU A 286 -24.79 -3.03 -8.12
CA LEU A 286 -24.98 -3.49 -6.74
C LEU A 286 -24.68 -2.38 -5.72
N ARG A 287 -23.55 -1.69 -5.88
CA ARG A 287 -23.15 -0.56 -5.05
C ARG A 287 -24.22 0.55 -5.02
N ALA A 288 -24.85 0.82 -6.16
CA ALA A 288 -25.91 1.82 -6.26
C ALA A 288 -27.24 1.36 -5.64
N GLU A 289 -27.54 0.06 -5.71
CA GLU A 289 -28.72 -0.56 -5.13
C GLU A 289 -28.65 -0.64 -3.60
N GLU A 290 -27.46 -0.91 -3.07
CA GLU A 290 -27.18 -0.97 -1.63
C GLU A 290 -27.03 0.43 -1.00
N GLY A 291 -26.98 1.47 -1.82
CA GLY A 291 -26.84 2.85 -1.34
C GLY A 291 -25.49 3.11 -0.67
N ALA A 292 -24.42 2.44 -1.15
CA ALA A 292 -23.09 2.61 -0.58
C ALA A 292 -22.62 4.07 -0.65
N GLY A 293 -21.98 4.53 0.43
CA GLY A 293 -21.40 5.88 0.51
C GLY A 293 -20.34 6.11 -0.56
N ASP A 294 -20.18 7.36 -1.02
CA ASP A 294 -19.27 7.70 -2.12
C ASP A 294 -17.83 7.26 -1.89
N HIS A 295 -17.38 7.15 -0.64
CA HIS A 295 -16.03 6.70 -0.27
C HIS A 295 -15.83 5.17 -0.32
N VAL A 296 -16.91 4.37 -0.38
CA VAL A 296 -16.85 2.91 -0.29
C VAL A 296 -16.48 2.27 -1.63
N PHE A 297 -15.49 1.38 -1.59
CA PHE A 297 -15.04 0.56 -2.72
C PHE A 297 -15.65 -0.85 -2.68
N TYR A 298 -15.91 -1.43 -3.85
CA TYR A 298 -16.36 -2.83 -3.97
C TYR A 298 -15.28 -3.63 -4.69
N TYR A 299 -14.84 -4.74 -4.11
CA TYR A 299 -13.82 -5.61 -4.69
C TYR A 299 -14.33 -7.04 -4.85
N GLY A 300 -14.44 -7.49 -6.10
CA GLY A 300 -14.89 -8.83 -6.46
C GLY A 300 -13.76 -9.85 -6.44
N LEU A 301 -13.99 -10.99 -5.79
CA LEU A 301 -13.11 -12.16 -5.84
C LEU A 301 -13.79 -13.26 -6.64
N ILE A 302 -13.07 -13.87 -7.57
CA ILE A 302 -13.59 -14.98 -8.39
C ILE A 302 -12.54 -16.04 -8.65
N ASP A 303 -12.94 -17.31 -8.66
CA ASP A 303 -12.15 -18.42 -9.20
C ASP A 303 -12.86 -18.94 -10.45
N PRO A 304 -12.46 -18.53 -11.67
CA PRO A 304 -13.11 -18.96 -12.89
C PRO A 304 -12.60 -20.33 -13.39
N CYS A 305 -11.90 -21.11 -12.55
CA CYS A 305 -11.12 -22.29 -12.94
C CYS A 305 -10.08 -21.98 -14.03
N ALA A 306 -9.53 -20.77 -14.01
CA ALA A 306 -8.52 -20.28 -14.95
C ALA A 306 -7.52 -19.35 -14.23
N PHE A 307 -6.33 -19.19 -14.84
CA PHE A 307 -5.25 -18.36 -14.29
C PHE A 307 -5.30 -16.90 -14.76
N ASP A 308 -6.20 -16.58 -15.68
CA ASP A 308 -6.44 -15.22 -16.18
C ASP A 308 -7.86 -15.10 -16.74
N LEU A 309 -8.35 -13.86 -16.82
CA LEU A 309 -9.46 -13.47 -17.70
C LEU A 309 -8.95 -12.38 -18.63
N ASP A 310 -9.05 -12.61 -19.94
CA ASP A 310 -8.48 -11.72 -20.98
C ASP A 310 -6.97 -11.44 -20.80
N GLY A 311 -6.21 -12.40 -20.26
CA GLY A 311 -4.79 -12.23 -19.98
C GLY A 311 -4.46 -11.40 -18.73
N PHE A 312 -5.46 -11.10 -17.89
CA PHE A 312 -5.29 -10.32 -16.66
C PHE A 312 -5.65 -11.12 -15.41
N GLY A 313 -4.98 -10.80 -14.29
CA GLY A 313 -5.31 -11.31 -12.95
C GLY A 313 -6.38 -10.48 -12.23
N GLY A 314 -6.59 -9.24 -12.66
CA GLY A 314 -7.60 -8.33 -12.13
C GLY A 314 -7.94 -7.22 -13.13
N LEU A 315 -8.98 -6.45 -12.81
CA LEU A 315 -9.39 -5.28 -13.58
C LEU A 315 -10.20 -4.32 -12.70
N ALA A 316 -9.74 -3.08 -12.61
CA ALA A 316 -10.52 -1.94 -12.14
C ALA A 316 -11.47 -1.43 -13.23
N HIS A 317 -12.68 -1.03 -12.83
CA HIS A 317 -13.71 -0.59 -13.77
C HIS A 317 -13.32 0.64 -14.57
N ALA A 318 -12.60 1.57 -13.95
CA ALA A 318 -11.96 2.71 -14.58
C ALA A 318 -10.95 3.37 -13.64
N ILE A 319 -10.16 4.28 -14.20
CA ILE A 319 -9.29 5.18 -13.43
C ILE A 319 -10.02 6.53 -13.24
N PRO A 320 -10.48 6.88 -12.02
CA PRO A 320 -11.22 8.12 -11.74
C PRO A 320 -10.32 9.36 -11.80
N THR A 321 -10.93 10.53 -11.63
CA THR A 321 -10.24 11.81 -11.53
C THR A 321 -9.49 11.95 -10.21
N ILE A 322 -8.35 12.66 -10.25
CA ILE A 322 -7.65 13.16 -9.07
C ILE A 322 -7.70 14.70 -9.13
N PRO A 323 -8.20 15.40 -8.09
CA PRO A 323 -8.82 14.88 -6.87
C PRO A 323 -10.12 14.09 -7.16
N PRO A 324 -10.52 13.16 -6.27
CA PRO A 324 -11.73 12.39 -6.47
C PRO A 324 -12.96 13.28 -6.38
N ILE A 325 -14.03 12.89 -7.07
CA ILE A 325 -15.34 13.55 -7.00
C ILE A 325 -16.45 12.55 -6.68
N LYS A 326 -17.55 13.02 -6.10
CA LYS A 326 -18.68 12.16 -5.70
C LYS A 326 -19.41 11.58 -6.91
N GLU A 327 -19.50 12.34 -7.99
CA GLU A 327 -20.19 11.95 -9.24
C GLU A 327 -19.59 10.70 -9.91
N GLU A 328 -18.32 10.39 -9.66
CA GLU A 328 -17.61 9.22 -10.21
C GLU A 328 -17.69 7.99 -9.31
N ALA A 329 -18.51 7.99 -8.25
CA ALA A 329 -18.60 6.87 -7.31
C ALA A 329 -18.94 5.52 -7.94
N PHE A 330 -19.63 5.53 -9.09
CA PHE A 330 -19.94 4.32 -9.85
C PHE A 330 -18.72 3.57 -10.39
N VAL A 331 -17.53 4.20 -10.46
CA VAL A 331 -16.30 3.53 -10.91
C VAL A 331 -15.48 2.90 -9.80
N ARG A 332 -15.86 3.06 -8.52
CA ARG A 332 -15.14 2.52 -7.35
C ARG A 332 -15.36 1.02 -7.16
N VAL A 333 -15.23 0.26 -8.24
CA VAL A 333 -15.41 -1.19 -8.27
C VAL A 333 -14.27 -1.83 -9.07
N ALA A 334 -13.74 -2.94 -8.57
CA ALA A 334 -12.74 -3.74 -9.26
C ALA A 334 -12.94 -5.22 -8.93
N SER A 335 -12.38 -6.11 -9.73
CA SER A 335 -12.38 -7.55 -9.46
C SER A 335 -11.03 -8.17 -9.75
N GLY A 336 -10.67 -9.21 -9.03
CA GLY A 336 -9.49 -10.02 -9.30
C GLY A 336 -9.72 -11.50 -9.03
N LEU A 337 -8.81 -12.31 -9.56
CA LEU A 337 -8.80 -13.74 -9.31
C LEU A 337 -8.50 -14.04 -7.85
N SER A 338 -9.18 -15.03 -7.28
CA SER A 338 -8.87 -15.61 -5.99
C SER A 338 -8.51 -17.07 -6.21
N LEU A 339 -7.21 -17.34 -6.34
CA LEU A 339 -6.71 -18.68 -6.57
C LEU A 339 -6.30 -19.29 -5.24
N SER A 340 -6.80 -20.50 -4.95
CA SER A 340 -6.42 -21.25 -3.75
C SER A 340 -4.89 -21.37 -3.63
N ASP A 341 -4.36 -21.14 -2.43
CA ASP A 341 -2.91 -21.16 -2.14
C ASP A 341 -2.07 -20.04 -2.79
N GLN A 342 -2.70 -18.97 -3.30
CA GLN A 342 -2.03 -17.79 -3.87
C GLN A 342 -2.42 -16.50 -3.15
N LEU A 343 -2.51 -16.54 -1.81
CA LEU A 343 -2.94 -15.41 -0.98
C LEU A 343 -2.10 -14.14 -1.24
N GLN A 344 -0.77 -14.30 -1.29
CA GLN A 344 0.12 -13.18 -1.57
C GLN A 344 -0.19 -12.55 -2.93
N TRP A 345 -0.21 -13.35 -4.01
CA TRP A 345 -0.48 -12.84 -5.36
C TRP A 345 -1.89 -12.23 -5.51
N THR A 346 -2.88 -12.79 -4.81
CA THR A 346 -4.26 -12.27 -4.80
C THR A 346 -4.34 -10.92 -4.08
N GLY A 347 -3.75 -10.81 -2.88
CA GLY A 347 -3.68 -9.55 -2.13
C GLY A 347 -2.84 -8.50 -2.85
N GLU A 348 -1.81 -8.94 -3.55
CA GLU A 348 -1.02 -8.15 -4.47
C GLU A 348 -1.93 -7.56 -5.58
N THR A 349 -2.65 -8.40 -6.33
CA THR A 349 -3.58 -7.96 -7.38
C THR A 349 -4.65 -6.99 -6.83
N PHE A 350 -5.15 -7.24 -5.62
CA PHE A 350 -6.08 -6.34 -4.94
C PHE A 350 -5.47 -4.95 -4.74
N VAL A 351 -4.24 -4.86 -4.23
CA VAL A 351 -3.52 -3.58 -4.08
C VAL A 351 -3.36 -2.87 -5.43
N HIS A 352 -3.06 -3.61 -6.50
CA HIS A 352 -2.91 -3.06 -7.85
C HIS A 352 -4.20 -2.42 -8.36
N GLU A 353 -5.31 -3.18 -8.32
CA GLU A 353 -6.59 -2.68 -8.82
C GLU A 353 -7.17 -1.58 -7.93
N LEU A 354 -7.02 -1.67 -6.60
CA LEU A 354 -7.40 -0.59 -5.71
C LEU A 354 -6.59 0.69 -6.01
N GLY A 355 -5.30 0.54 -6.36
CA GLY A 355 -4.48 1.65 -6.85
C GLY A 355 -5.11 2.37 -8.04
N HIS A 356 -5.65 1.62 -9.02
CA HIS A 356 -6.40 2.19 -10.13
C HIS A 356 -7.67 2.93 -9.67
N LEU A 357 -8.42 2.38 -8.72
CA LEU A 357 -9.60 3.04 -8.12
C LEU A 357 -9.23 4.31 -7.32
N LEU A 358 -8.00 4.39 -6.86
CA LEU A 358 -7.40 5.58 -6.23
C LEU A 358 -6.78 6.54 -7.26
N GLY A 359 -7.08 6.34 -8.55
CA GLY A 359 -6.70 7.23 -9.65
C GLY A 359 -5.29 6.99 -10.21
N ARG A 360 -4.59 5.94 -9.76
CA ARG A 360 -3.26 5.62 -10.28
C ARG A 360 -3.36 5.05 -11.69
N ARG A 361 -2.46 5.50 -12.57
CA ARG A 361 -2.14 4.81 -13.82
C ARG A 361 -0.98 3.85 -13.60
N HIS A 362 -0.77 2.95 -14.55
CA HIS A 362 0.42 2.11 -14.53
C HIS A 362 1.70 2.94 -14.51
N VAL A 363 2.76 2.33 -14.02
CA VAL A 363 4.11 2.89 -14.05
C VAL A 363 4.94 2.16 -15.10
N LYS A 364 5.77 2.90 -15.83
CA LYS A 364 6.66 2.33 -16.84
C LYS A 364 7.78 1.52 -16.17
N GLY A 365 7.56 0.22 -16.01
CA GLY A 365 8.43 -0.69 -15.24
C GLY A 365 9.40 -1.58 -16.03
N GLY A 366 9.42 -1.51 -17.36
CA GLY A 366 10.13 -2.52 -18.19
C GLY A 366 9.37 -3.84 -18.36
N CYS A 367 8.42 -4.17 -17.47
CA CYS A 367 7.53 -5.32 -17.57
C CYS A 367 6.29 -5.10 -18.47
N GLY A 368 6.40 -4.18 -19.44
CA GLY A 368 5.40 -4.05 -20.51
C GLY A 368 4.04 -3.44 -20.14
N ALA A 369 3.91 -2.79 -18.98
CA ALA A 369 2.65 -2.13 -18.62
C ALA A 369 2.22 -1.07 -19.65
N SER A 370 0.95 -1.09 -20.04
CA SER A 370 0.34 -0.14 -20.99
C SER A 370 -0.28 1.06 -20.27
N GLY A 371 -0.54 2.17 -20.97
CA GLY A 371 -1.24 3.31 -20.36
C GLY A 371 -0.46 3.96 -19.20
N THR A 372 0.88 3.95 -19.28
CA THR A 372 1.76 4.38 -18.20
C THR A 372 1.66 5.88 -17.92
N ASP A 373 1.77 6.26 -16.65
CA ASP A 373 1.91 7.64 -16.22
C ASP A 373 3.29 8.21 -16.62
N PRO A 374 3.36 9.18 -17.55
CA PRO A 374 4.63 9.80 -17.92
C PRO A 374 5.19 10.71 -16.82
N ALA A 375 4.39 11.09 -15.81
CA ALA A 375 4.83 11.92 -14.70
C ALA A 375 5.53 11.12 -13.59
N TYR A 376 5.54 9.78 -13.66
CA TYR A 376 6.25 8.96 -12.69
C TYR A 376 7.77 9.26 -12.75
N PRO A 377 8.38 9.71 -11.64
CA PRO A 377 9.73 10.27 -11.69
C PRO A 377 10.84 9.22 -11.71
N TYR A 378 10.57 8.00 -11.25
CA TYR A 378 11.61 7.00 -11.04
C TYR A 378 11.74 6.07 -12.26
N PRO A 379 12.95 5.96 -12.86
CA PRO A 379 13.17 5.10 -14.02
C PRO A 379 12.77 3.64 -13.76
N ASN A 380 12.34 2.95 -14.82
CA ASN A 380 12.01 1.52 -14.78
C ASN A 380 11.05 1.11 -13.66
N GLY A 381 10.21 2.03 -13.18
CA GLY A 381 9.24 1.78 -12.12
C GLY A 381 9.84 1.48 -10.76
N GLU A 382 11.08 1.92 -10.51
CA GLU A 382 11.75 1.83 -9.21
C GLU A 382 10.98 2.60 -8.13
N ILE A 383 11.10 2.16 -6.89
CA ILE A 383 10.72 2.97 -5.72
C ILE A 383 11.94 3.75 -5.22
N ASP A 384 11.73 4.87 -4.56
CA ASP A 384 12.77 5.85 -4.23
C ASP A 384 13.49 5.65 -2.90
N GLY A 385 13.07 4.67 -2.11
CA GLY A 385 13.63 4.36 -0.81
C GLY A 385 13.16 3.02 -0.27
N PHE A 386 13.70 2.63 0.89
CA PHE A 386 13.28 1.41 1.55
C PHE A 386 11.84 1.52 2.05
N GLY A 387 11.04 0.51 1.76
CA GLY A 387 9.74 0.36 2.39
C GLY A 387 9.84 -0.35 3.73
N PHE A 388 8.83 -0.16 4.58
CA PHE A 388 8.66 -0.93 5.80
C PHE A 388 7.21 -1.43 5.90
N GLY A 389 7.02 -2.74 5.95
CA GLY A 389 5.72 -3.33 6.17
C GLY A 389 5.33 -3.22 7.64
N VAL A 390 4.32 -2.41 7.94
CA VAL A 390 3.85 -2.18 9.32
C VAL A 390 3.10 -3.38 9.93
N ARG A 391 2.84 -4.42 9.14
CA ARG A 391 2.17 -5.67 9.56
C ARG A 391 3.14 -6.84 9.65
N ASP A 392 4.01 -6.99 8.65
CA ASP A 392 5.00 -8.08 8.60
C ASP A 392 6.37 -7.72 9.19
N PHE A 393 6.59 -6.44 9.51
CA PHE A 393 7.83 -5.88 10.04
C PHE A 393 9.06 -6.12 9.15
N LYS A 394 8.86 -6.22 7.82
CA LYS A 394 9.94 -6.42 6.83
C LYS A 394 10.35 -5.13 6.14
N LEU A 395 11.61 -5.08 5.71
CA LEU A 395 12.12 -4.04 4.82
C LEU A 395 11.93 -4.45 3.36
N TYR A 396 11.53 -3.47 2.54
CA TYR A 396 11.32 -3.63 1.11
C TYR A 396 12.38 -2.82 0.37
N ASP A 397 13.35 -3.52 -0.21
CA ASP A 397 14.52 -2.92 -0.85
C ASP A 397 14.14 -2.26 -2.20
N PRO A 398 14.53 -0.99 -2.43
CA PRO A 398 14.21 -0.26 -3.66
C PRO A 398 14.88 -0.80 -4.93
N PHE A 399 15.97 -1.56 -4.78
CA PHE A 399 16.66 -2.19 -5.90
C PHE A 399 15.87 -3.39 -6.44
N TYR A 400 15.24 -4.16 -5.55
CA TYR A 400 14.49 -5.37 -5.91
C TYR A 400 13.01 -5.11 -6.13
N ASN A 401 12.41 -4.18 -5.36
CA ASN A 401 10.98 -3.88 -5.44
C ASN A 401 10.69 -2.77 -6.44
N LYS A 402 9.68 -2.98 -7.26
CA LYS A 402 9.13 -1.95 -8.16
C LYS A 402 7.85 -1.37 -7.57
N SER A 403 7.36 -0.26 -8.12
CA SER A 403 6.04 0.25 -7.73
C SER A 403 4.98 -0.81 -7.99
N TYR A 404 4.03 -0.97 -7.06
CA TYR A 404 2.90 -1.89 -7.23
C TYR A 404 2.02 -1.56 -8.44
N MET A 405 2.14 -0.38 -9.05
CA MET A 405 1.48 -0.02 -10.31
C MET A 405 2.28 -0.46 -11.55
N THR A 406 3.36 -1.20 -11.38
CA THR A 406 4.04 -1.91 -12.46
C THR A 406 3.50 -3.34 -12.56
N TYR A 407 3.85 -4.07 -13.61
CA TYR A 407 3.67 -5.52 -13.69
C TYR A 407 4.91 -6.29 -13.22
N CYS A 408 5.83 -5.61 -12.54
CA CYS A 408 7.06 -6.21 -12.08
C CYS A 408 6.90 -6.68 -10.63
N HIS A 409 7.37 -7.88 -10.35
CA HIS A 409 7.45 -8.44 -9.00
C HIS A 409 8.93 -8.67 -8.63
N PRO A 410 9.29 -8.59 -7.35
CA PRO A 410 8.45 -8.15 -6.23
C PRO A 410 8.16 -6.64 -6.30
N TYR A 411 7.19 -6.18 -5.53
CA TYR A 411 6.80 -4.78 -5.55
C TYR A 411 6.45 -4.20 -4.19
N TRP A 412 6.38 -2.88 -4.18
CA TRP A 412 6.04 -2.07 -3.02
C TRP A 412 5.47 -0.71 -3.45
N VAL A 413 5.08 0.12 -2.48
CA VAL A 413 4.69 1.51 -2.73
C VAL A 413 5.93 2.41 -2.86
N SER A 414 5.89 3.37 -3.77
CA SER A 414 6.89 4.46 -3.85
C SER A 414 6.35 5.70 -3.14
N SER A 415 7.21 6.63 -2.69
CA SER A 415 6.75 7.90 -2.08
C SER A 415 5.85 8.69 -3.02
N TRP A 416 6.11 8.64 -4.32
CA TRP A 416 5.26 9.26 -5.34
C TRP A 416 3.87 8.61 -5.42
N GLY A 417 3.81 7.28 -5.34
CA GLY A 417 2.57 6.51 -5.19
C GLY A 417 1.79 6.93 -3.94
N TRP A 418 2.49 6.88 -2.82
CA TRP A 418 2.01 7.23 -1.49
C TRP A 418 1.38 8.62 -1.46
N ASN A 419 2.07 9.66 -1.93
CA ASN A 419 1.57 11.03 -1.88
C ASN A 419 0.36 11.28 -2.77
N MET A 420 0.32 10.67 -3.95
CA MET A 420 -0.85 10.78 -4.83
C MET A 420 -2.07 10.15 -4.16
N VAL A 421 -1.92 8.95 -3.61
CA VAL A 421 -3.02 8.22 -2.96
C VAL A 421 -3.43 8.88 -1.64
N TYR A 422 -2.48 9.41 -0.86
CA TYR A 422 -2.76 10.09 0.40
C TYR A 422 -3.80 11.22 0.22
N LYS A 423 -3.67 12.03 -0.83
CA LYS A 423 -4.62 13.12 -1.11
C LYS A 423 -6.00 12.63 -1.54
N VAL A 424 -6.05 11.46 -2.17
CA VAL A 424 -7.32 10.82 -2.54
C VAL A 424 -8.00 10.27 -1.29
N ILE A 425 -7.30 9.48 -0.48
CA ILE A 425 -7.84 8.90 0.76
C ILE A 425 -8.27 10.01 1.73
N GLU A 426 -7.51 11.10 1.85
CA GLU A 426 -7.86 12.26 2.67
C GLU A 426 -9.24 12.82 2.30
N GLU A 427 -9.50 12.96 1.00
CA GLU A 427 -10.77 13.50 0.51
C GLU A 427 -11.93 12.51 0.67
N LEU A 428 -11.70 11.22 0.39
CA LEU A 428 -12.71 10.17 0.62
C LEU A 428 -13.08 10.06 2.11
N THR A 429 -12.10 10.23 2.99
CA THR A 429 -12.30 10.19 4.45
C THR A 429 -13.18 11.33 4.94
N LYS A 430 -13.08 12.53 4.34
CA LYS A 430 -13.98 13.64 4.65
C LYS A 430 -15.42 13.29 4.28
N TRP A 431 -15.64 12.64 3.14
CA TRP A 431 -16.99 12.24 2.73
C TRP A 431 -17.58 11.16 3.63
N ALA A 432 -16.75 10.23 4.12
CA ALA A 432 -17.17 9.24 5.11
C ALA A 432 -17.71 9.90 6.39
N ALA A 433 -17.05 10.99 6.84
CA ALA A 433 -17.45 11.75 8.03
C ALA A 433 -18.69 12.65 7.82
N GLU A 434 -19.11 12.90 6.58
CA GLU A 434 -20.30 13.71 6.29
C GLU A 434 -21.63 12.97 6.54
N ASP A 435 -21.58 11.67 6.90
CA ASP A 435 -22.71 10.81 7.35
C ASP A 435 -23.95 10.80 6.43
N ALA A 436 -23.83 11.31 5.21
CA ALA A 436 -24.87 11.29 4.21
C ALA A 436 -24.27 10.88 2.87
N PRO A 437 -24.83 9.89 2.14
CA PRO A 437 -24.62 9.84 0.71
C PRO A 437 -25.03 11.22 0.20
N GLY A 438 -24.09 12.00 -0.35
CA GLY A 438 -24.50 13.14 -1.15
C GLY A 438 -25.40 12.55 -2.21
N GLU A 439 -26.66 12.99 -2.33
CA GLU A 439 -27.46 12.54 -3.46
C GLU A 439 -26.67 12.89 -4.72
N PRO A 440 -26.17 11.92 -5.50
CA PRO A 440 -25.61 12.26 -6.78
C PRO A 440 -26.79 12.79 -7.56
N ASP A 441 -26.80 14.10 -7.80
CA ASP A 441 -27.90 14.78 -8.48
C ASP A 441 -27.79 14.43 -9.97
N GLY A 442 -28.13 13.18 -10.32
CA GLY A 442 -27.82 12.64 -11.62
C GLY A 442 -27.92 11.12 -11.75
N ARG A 443 -28.30 10.71 -12.96
CA ARG A 443 -28.08 9.36 -13.47
C ARG A 443 -27.19 9.46 -14.69
N VAL A 444 -26.36 8.45 -14.90
CA VAL A 444 -25.52 8.33 -16.08
C VAL A 444 -25.87 7.04 -16.82
N LEU A 445 -25.76 7.09 -18.15
CA LEU A 445 -25.65 5.90 -18.98
C LEU A 445 -24.16 5.59 -19.14
N VAL A 446 -23.78 4.36 -18.82
CA VAL A 446 -22.40 3.85 -18.92
C VAL A 446 -22.37 2.74 -19.96
N GLY A 447 -21.52 2.87 -20.97
CA GLY A 447 -21.14 1.80 -21.88
C GLY A 447 -19.73 1.32 -21.56
N ALA A 448 -19.61 0.11 -21.01
CA ALA A 448 -18.35 -0.53 -20.68
C ALA A 448 -17.86 -1.36 -21.88
N TYR A 449 -16.78 -0.92 -22.52
CA TYR A 449 -16.17 -1.59 -23.66
C TYR A 449 -14.92 -2.33 -23.23
N ASP A 450 -14.87 -3.63 -23.48
CA ASP A 450 -13.66 -4.42 -23.23
C ASP A 450 -12.59 -4.21 -24.33
N SER A 451 -11.46 -4.91 -24.18
CA SER A 451 -10.35 -4.89 -25.13
C SER A 451 -10.73 -5.38 -26.54
N HIS A 452 -11.75 -6.24 -26.63
CA HIS A 452 -12.28 -6.82 -27.87
C HIS A 452 -13.37 -5.96 -28.52
N GLY A 453 -13.78 -4.86 -27.88
CA GLY A 453 -14.83 -3.97 -28.33
C GLY A 453 -16.25 -4.48 -28.06
N ALA A 454 -16.42 -5.54 -27.28
CA ALA A 454 -17.72 -5.90 -26.74
C ALA A 454 -18.16 -4.84 -25.72
N ALA A 455 -19.43 -4.49 -25.73
CA ALA A 455 -19.97 -3.42 -24.91
C ALA A 455 -21.12 -3.91 -24.03
N ILE A 456 -21.06 -3.60 -22.74
CA ILE A 456 -22.17 -3.79 -21.79
C ILE A 456 -22.65 -2.39 -21.37
N TRP A 457 -23.96 -2.15 -21.48
CA TRP A 457 -24.54 -0.86 -21.16
C TRP A 457 -25.46 -0.94 -19.96
N TYR A 458 -25.35 0.03 -19.05
CA TYR A 458 -26.17 0.09 -17.85
C TYR A 458 -26.37 1.53 -17.39
N VAL A 459 -27.41 1.74 -16.57
CA VAL A 459 -27.73 3.04 -15.96
C VAL A 459 -27.44 2.95 -14.48
N THR A 460 -26.74 3.95 -13.94
CA THR A 460 -26.42 4.03 -12.51
C THR A 460 -26.47 5.46 -12.00
N ARG A 461 -26.40 5.62 -10.67
CA ARG A 461 -26.27 6.92 -10.01
C ARG A 461 -24.90 7.51 -10.28
N GLY A 462 -24.83 8.81 -10.48
CA GLY A 462 -23.57 9.51 -10.70
C GLY A 462 -23.71 10.69 -11.65
N GLY A 463 -22.58 11.21 -12.09
CA GLY A 463 -22.51 12.34 -13.00
C GLY A 463 -21.23 12.33 -13.83
N VAL A 464 -21.15 13.28 -14.75
CA VAL A 464 -19.96 13.50 -15.57
C VAL A 464 -19.55 14.97 -15.45
N PRO A 465 -18.36 15.29 -14.94
CA PRO A 465 -17.88 16.66 -14.88
C PRO A 465 -17.85 17.29 -16.27
N ALA A 466 -18.25 18.57 -16.36
CA ALA A 466 -18.18 19.30 -17.62
C ALA A 466 -16.77 19.27 -18.25
N ALA A 467 -15.72 19.27 -17.42
CA ALA A 467 -14.33 19.18 -17.85
C ALA A 467 -13.93 17.82 -18.45
N ARG A 468 -14.69 16.74 -18.18
CA ARG A 468 -14.46 15.39 -18.71
C ARG A 468 -15.23 15.13 -20.01
N LEU A 469 -16.26 15.93 -20.31
CA LEU A 469 -17.05 15.81 -21.52
C LEU A 469 -16.21 16.20 -22.74
N ALA A 470 -16.01 15.24 -23.65
CA ALA A 470 -15.22 15.45 -24.85
C ALA A 470 -16.15 15.71 -26.04
N TYR A 471 -15.92 16.81 -26.77
CA TYR A 471 -16.78 17.20 -27.90
C TYR A 471 -16.79 16.21 -29.06
N ASP A 472 -15.70 15.44 -29.21
CA ASP A 472 -15.52 14.40 -30.22
C ASP A 472 -16.11 13.04 -29.81
N GLN A 473 -16.50 12.88 -28.55
CA GLN A 473 -17.16 11.68 -28.04
C GLN A 473 -18.65 12.00 -27.87
N ARG A 474 -19.48 11.60 -28.83
CA ARG A 474 -20.91 11.93 -28.86
C ARG A 474 -21.77 10.69 -28.78
N VAL A 475 -22.82 10.78 -27.97
CA VAL A 475 -23.85 9.76 -27.81
C VAL A 475 -25.17 10.30 -28.33
N ARG A 476 -25.80 9.56 -29.23
CA ARG A 476 -27.14 9.83 -29.76
C ARG A 476 -28.14 8.84 -29.19
N PHE A 477 -29.28 9.37 -28.77
CA PHE A 477 -30.41 8.61 -28.27
C PHE A 477 -31.53 8.70 -29.30
N LEU A 478 -32.02 7.56 -29.78
CA LEU A 478 -32.99 7.50 -30.88
C LEU A 478 -34.29 6.79 -30.50
N ALA A 479 -35.41 7.28 -31.00
CA ALA A 479 -36.69 6.59 -31.07
C ALA A 479 -36.94 6.15 -32.52
N GLY A 480 -36.72 4.87 -32.83
CA GLY A 480 -36.63 4.39 -34.20
C GLY A 480 -35.43 5.02 -34.92
N GLU A 481 -35.72 5.84 -35.95
CA GLU A 481 -34.71 6.58 -36.72
C GLU A 481 -34.60 8.05 -36.28
N GLU A 482 -35.53 8.54 -35.46
CA GLU A 482 -35.53 9.92 -34.97
C GLU A 482 -34.49 10.09 -33.85
N THR A 483 -33.64 11.11 -33.96
CA THR A 483 -32.72 11.47 -32.87
C THR A 483 -33.45 12.33 -31.86
N LEU A 484 -33.67 11.78 -30.67
CA LEU A 484 -34.31 12.49 -29.55
C LEU A 484 -33.35 13.51 -28.95
N VAL A 485 -32.11 13.09 -28.72
CA VAL A 485 -31.06 13.93 -28.14
C VAL A 485 -29.70 13.42 -28.58
N GLU A 486 -28.78 14.37 -28.71
CA GLU A 486 -27.38 14.14 -29.00
C GLU A 486 -26.55 14.98 -28.03
N GLN A 487 -25.62 14.34 -27.34
CA GLN A 487 -24.87 14.99 -26.26
C GLN A 487 -23.45 14.43 -26.15
N PRO A 488 -22.51 15.20 -25.60
CA PRO A 488 -21.16 14.73 -25.37
C PRO A 488 -21.13 13.62 -24.31
N ALA A 489 -20.04 12.84 -24.33
CA ALA A 489 -19.71 11.82 -23.36
C ALA A 489 -18.28 12.00 -22.85
N ALA A 490 -18.02 11.47 -21.67
CA ALA A 490 -16.68 11.27 -21.14
C ALA A 490 -16.20 9.86 -21.46
N VAL A 491 -14.88 9.73 -21.64
CA VAL A 491 -14.22 8.43 -21.78
C VAL A 491 -13.29 8.21 -20.61
N TYR A 492 -13.51 7.11 -19.91
CA TYR A 492 -12.66 6.66 -18.82
C TYR A 492 -11.85 5.44 -19.29
N PRO A 493 -10.51 5.46 -19.20
CA PRO A 493 -9.74 4.25 -19.46
C PRO A 493 -10.03 3.22 -18.36
N MET A 494 -10.24 1.96 -18.77
CA MET A 494 -10.11 0.82 -17.85
C MET A 494 -8.64 0.65 -17.47
N SER A 495 -8.35 -0.05 -16.36
CA SER A 495 -6.95 -0.22 -15.92
C SER A 495 -6.08 -0.88 -16.98
N HIS A 496 -6.59 -1.94 -17.63
CA HIS A 496 -5.82 -2.75 -18.56
C HIS A 496 -6.33 -2.72 -20.01
N GLY A 497 -5.44 -3.07 -20.93
CA GLY A 497 -5.75 -3.20 -22.35
C GLY A 497 -6.24 -1.91 -23.00
N SER A 498 -7.09 -2.03 -24.03
CA SER A 498 -7.74 -0.92 -24.73
C SER A 498 -9.18 -0.68 -24.29
N GLY A 499 -9.58 -1.28 -23.16
CA GLY A 499 -10.92 -1.16 -22.59
C GLY A 499 -11.21 0.27 -22.11
N ARG A 500 -12.47 0.67 -22.16
CA ARG A 500 -12.91 2.03 -21.78
C ARG A 500 -14.38 2.06 -21.36
N LEU A 501 -14.71 2.97 -20.44
CA LEU A 501 -16.09 3.36 -20.20
C LEU A 501 -16.41 4.61 -21.02
N VAL A 502 -17.55 4.60 -21.72
CA VAL A 502 -18.19 5.78 -22.28
C VAL A 502 -19.34 6.17 -21.37
N VAL A 503 -19.27 7.36 -20.78
CA VAL A 503 -20.23 7.81 -19.76
C VAL A 503 -20.87 9.10 -20.22
N THR A 504 -22.20 9.16 -20.18
CA THR A 504 -22.94 10.38 -20.52
C THR A 504 -24.12 10.57 -19.56
N PRO A 505 -24.48 11.82 -19.21
CA PRO A 505 -25.67 12.07 -18.40
C PRO A 505 -26.92 11.43 -19.01
N LEU A 506 -27.81 10.86 -18.19
CA LEU A 506 -29.03 10.26 -18.69
C LEU A 506 -30.02 11.35 -19.11
N PRO A 507 -30.53 11.37 -20.37
CA PRO A 507 -31.40 12.44 -20.82
C PRO A 507 -32.82 12.34 -20.25
N PRO A 508 -33.56 13.46 -20.11
CA PRO A 508 -34.93 13.46 -19.55
C PRO A 508 -35.93 12.54 -20.27
N ALA A 509 -35.74 12.30 -21.57
CA ALA A 509 -36.61 11.46 -22.40
C ALA A 509 -36.04 10.05 -22.63
N PHE A 510 -35.12 9.57 -21.76
CA PHE A 510 -34.45 8.28 -21.95
C PHE A 510 -35.43 7.11 -22.15
N GLU A 511 -36.58 7.14 -21.48
CA GLU A 511 -37.63 6.10 -21.60
C GLU A 511 -38.21 5.92 -23.00
N GLN A 512 -38.06 6.92 -23.87
CA GLN A 512 -38.49 6.86 -25.27
C GLN A 512 -37.37 6.36 -26.19
N THR A 513 -36.14 6.23 -25.66
CA THR A 513 -34.99 5.74 -26.40
C THR A 513 -35.21 4.27 -26.69
N THR A 514 -35.09 3.94 -27.97
CA THR A 514 -35.08 2.57 -28.49
C THR A 514 -33.67 2.14 -28.89
N ARG A 515 -32.79 3.09 -29.25
CA ARG A 515 -31.41 2.83 -29.66
C ARG A 515 -30.46 3.91 -29.14
N VAL A 516 -29.26 3.52 -28.74
CA VAL A 516 -28.14 4.40 -28.38
C VAL A 516 -27.02 4.20 -29.39
N VAL A 517 -26.46 5.31 -29.90
CA VAL A 517 -25.36 5.29 -30.87
C VAL A 517 -24.20 6.10 -30.33
N HIS A 518 -23.02 5.46 -30.24
CA HIS A 518 -21.77 6.15 -29.98
C HIS A 518 -21.04 6.42 -31.29
N GLU A 519 -21.00 7.69 -31.72
CA GLU A 519 -20.60 8.05 -33.08
C GLU A 519 -19.14 7.73 -33.38
N ALA A 520 -18.23 8.03 -32.45
CA ALA A 520 -16.80 7.83 -32.66
C ALA A 520 -16.39 6.35 -32.76
N LEU A 521 -17.14 5.45 -32.12
CA LEU A 521 -16.89 4.00 -32.20
C LEU A 521 -17.81 3.30 -33.22
N GLY A 522 -18.79 4.00 -33.81
CA GLY A 522 -19.79 3.41 -34.70
C GLY A 522 -20.65 2.34 -34.04
N VAL A 523 -20.77 2.37 -32.71
CA VAL A 523 -21.47 1.34 -31.93
C VAL A 523 -22.93 1.73 -31.81
N VAL A 524 -23.81 0.80 -32.17
CA VAL A 524 -25.26 0.91 -32.02
C VAL A 524 -25.69 -0.17 -31.05
N VAL A 525 -26.41 0.20 -30.00
CA VAL A 525 -27.07 -0.74 -29.10
C VAL A 525 -28.55 -0.42 -28.98
N ASP A 526 -29.37 -1.44 -28.81
CA ASP A 526 -30.76 -1.24 -28.41
C ASP A 526 -30.76 -0.68 -26.99
N ALA A 527 -31.60 0.33 -26.74
CA ALA A 527 -31.66 0.97 -25.44
C ALA A 527 -32.19 -0.02 -24.40
N PRO A 528 -31.57 -0.09 -23.20
CA PRO A 528 -32.03 -0.99 -22.15
C PRO A 528 -33.46 -0.61 -21.78
N LYS A 529 -34.40 -1.57 -21.85
CA LYS A 529 -35.78 -1.31 -21.42
C LYS A 529 -35.80 -1.22 -19.90
N ARG A 530 -36.61 -0.32 -19.36
CA ARG A 530 -36.78 -0.05 -17.91
C ARG A 530 -36.96 -1.28 -17.00
N ALA A 531 -37.35 -2.43 -17.55
CA ALA A 531 -37.57 -3.69 -16.85
C ALA A 531 -36.33 -4.61 -16.78
N GLU A 532 -35.25 -4.32 -17.53
CA GLU A 532 -34.01 -5.11 -17.56
C GLU A 532 -32.93 -4.58 -16.59
N ILE A 533 -33.26 -3.57 -15.78
CA ILE A 533 -32.35 -3.02 -14.75
C ILE A 533 -32.15 -3.99 -13.56
N ARG A 534 -32.85 -5.13 -13.53
CA ARG A 534 -32.42 -6.36 -12.82
C ARG A 534 -33.16 -7.59 -13.37
N GLU A 535 -32.54 -8.24 -14.35
CA GLU A 535 -32.49 -9.71 -14.57
C GLU A 535 -31.69 -9.96 -15.86
N GLY A 536 -30.43 -10.41 -15.71
CA GLY A 536 -29.65 -10.98 -16.83
C GLY A 536 -28.96 -9.98 -17.74
N THR A 537 -27.65 -10.16 -17.87
CA THR A 537 -26.71 -9.46 -18.74
C THR A 537 -27.20 -9.35 -20.20
N LEU A 538 -27.20 -8.16 -20.79
CA LEU A 538 -27.45 -7.98 -22.22
C LEU A 538 -26.15 -8.15 -23.03
N ARG A 539 -26.03 -9.23 -23.79
CA ARG A 539 -25.04 -9.38 -24.87
C ARG A 539 -25.61 -8.92 -26.22
N ARG A 540 -24.72 -8.41 -27.07
CA ARG A 540 -24.88 -7.93 -28.45
C ARG A 540 -25.74 -8.87 -29.31
N ALA A 541 -26.63 -8.31 -30.14
CA ALA A 541 -27.15 -9.02 -31.31
C ALA A 541 -25.97 -9.37 -32.25
N ALA A 542 -25.75 -10.66 -32.48
CA ALA A 542 -24.87 -11.15 -33.55
C ALA A 542 -25.45 -10.72 -34.93
N PRO A 543 -24.61 -10.59 -35.98
CA PRO A 543 -24.99 -9.97 -37.26
C PRO A 543 -26.19 -10.61 -37.98
#